data_AF-A0A1H0N310-F1
#
_entry.id   AF-A0A1H0N310-F1
#
_cell.length_a   1.000
_cell.length_b   1.000
_cell.length_c   1.000
_cell.angle_alpha   90.00
_cell.angle_beta   90.00
_cell.angle_gamma   90.00
#
_symmetry.space_group_name_H-M   'P 1'
#
loop_
_entity.id
_entity.type
_entity.pdbx_description
1 polymer ?
#
loop_
_entity_poly.entity_id
_entity_poly.type
_entity_poly.pdbx_seq_one_letter_code
_entity_poly.pdbx_strand_id
1 'polypeptide(L)'
;MKGYLFSINKSSFSFSFVNDTEEKHDRWEDGDNWSHYQILHRTLNFMKSRGFEVGRDPRMEENYNCISKDYWKGKKENLEFECNRYPRGFSIKFYQNINTENKNGGQYDFDKFKKAPYLVRLLWINETKKMGEFIKSIVPEVVCSTDADYKNSEEKIKNYFVKSWHHPQENMNFNLRDFDGATCEDNYNNKDRDKKIIYNGETKYFRDYRGRLKRGKVYHNINNMWWVILNDTEYTNEACFSLFDASGEAFKNRRIQKNKKQAYETSRTAARKKFDNNFVYKDITRKDIEKLHELVGVEIEEGANNGESMDTMRISTKIRTRCTSSKKIQHAFLYVDSHYFKKRECISFNKNCFIGFAGWADGSNVKPILKGFNKWCDYLLENK
;
A
#
# COMPACT_ATOMS: atom_id res chain seq x y z
N MET A 1 15.55 11.15 21.31
CA MET A 1 14.96 11.30 22.66
C MET A 1 15.13 9.98 23.36
N LYS A 2 15.82 9.92 24.51
CA LYS A 2 15.87 8.73 25.37
C LYS A 2 14.77 8.86 26.43
N GLY A 3 14.16 7.76 26.86
CA GLY A 3 13.13 7.76 27.91
C GLY A 3 11.87 6.98 27.55
N TYR A 4 10.81 7.16 28.34
CA TYR A 4 9.51 6.57 28.05
C TYR A 4 8.69 7.47 27.13
N LEU A 5 8.05 6.86 26.14
CA LEU A 5 7.15 7.56 25.23
C LEU A 5 5.81 6.84 25.15
N PHE A 6 4.74 7.60 24.96
CA PHE A 6 3.47 7.04 24.51
C PHE A 6 2.88 7.86 23.37
N SER A 7 2.11 7.20 22.52
CA SER A 7 1.43 7.84 21.40
C SER A 7 0.02 7.27 21.20
N ILE A 8 -0.88 8.15 20.80
CA ILE A 8 -2.27 7.84 20.45
C ILE A 8 -2.40 8.05 18.95
N ASN A 9 -2.56 6.98 18.18
CA ASN A 9 -2.61 7.04 16.74
C ASN A 9 -4.05 6.87 16.25
N LYS A 10 -4.65 7.98 15.79
CA LYS A 10 -6.02 8.02 15.28
C LYS A 10 -6.20 7.25 13.97
N SER A 11 -5.24 7.32 13.05
CA SER A 11 -5.34 6.64 11.75
C SER A 11 -5.25 5.12 11.89
N SER A 12 -4.42 4.65 12.82
CA SER A 12 -4.23 3.23 13.15
C SER A 12 -5.19 2.73 14.24
N PHE A 13 -5.99 3.64 14.82
CA PHE A 13 -6.93 3.36 15.91
C PHE A 13 -6.24 2.65 17.08
N SER A 14 -5.12 3.19 17.55
CA SER A 14 -4.24 2.51 18.50
C SER A 14 -3.65 3.44 19.56
N PHE A 15 -3.21 2.82 20.65
CA PHE A 15 -2.36 3.39 21.68
C PHE A 15 -1.07 2.58 21.73
N SER A 16 0.08 3.24 21.88
CA SER A 16 1.36 2.55 22.03
C SER A 16 2.23 3.21 23.09
N PHE A 17 3.02 2.39 23.76
CA PHE A 17 4.03 2.80 24.71
C PHE A 17 5.37 2.22 24.27
N VAL A 18 6.42 3.03 24.37
CA VAL A 18 7.78 2.68 23.98
C VAL A 18 8.72 2.95 25.16
N ASN A 19 9.51 1.95 25.49
CA ASN A 19 10.65 2.08 26.39
C ASN A 19 11.90 2.35 25.54
N ASP A 20 12.33 3.61 25.52
CA ASP A 20 13.58 4.04 24.86
C ASP A 20 14.63 4.47 25.90
N THR A 21 14.59 3.85 27.08
CA THR A 21 15.62 4.00 28.11
C THR A 21 16.83 3.11 27.80
N GLU A 22 17.88 3.23 28.61
CA GLU A 22 19.05 2.35 28.52
C GLU A 22 18.87 1.02 29.26
N GLU A 23 17.64 0.71 29.71
CA GLU A 23 17.33 -0.57 30.34
C GLU A 23 17.72 -1.73 29.41
N LYS A 24 18.48 -2.68 29.96
CA LYS A 24 18.92 -3.89 29.27
C LYS A 24 18.75 -5.07 30.20
N HIS A 25 18.33 -6.19 29.62
CA HIS A 25 18.25 -7.48 30.27
C HIS A 25 19.09 -8.45 29.45
N ASP A 26 20.29 -8.79 29.96
CA ASP A 26 21.30 -9.56 29.21
C ASP A 26 21.06 -11.07 29.26
N ARG A 27 20.24 -11.55 30.20
CA ARG A 27 19.88 -12.96 30.33
C ARG A 27 18.48 -13.20 29.82
N TRP A 28 18.28 -14.34 29.17
CA TRP A 28 16.97 -14.76 28.66
C TRP A 28 15.90 -14.84 29.77
N GLU A 29 16.29 -15.24 30.98
CA GLU A 29 15.44 -15.33 32.18
C GLU A 29 14.99 -13.97 32.69
N ASP A 30 15.76 -12.91 32.44
CA ASP A 30 15.43 -11.54 32.85
C ASP A 30 14.44 -10.87 31.88
N GLY A 31 14.10 -11.54 30.76
CA GLY A 31 13.25 -11.01 29.70
C GLY A 31 11.81 -10.68 30.09
N ASP A 32 11.32 -11.15 31.24
CA ASP A 32 10.00 -10.78 31.80
C ASP A 32 10.05 -9.62 32.80
N ASN A 33 11.25 -9.12 33.14
CA ASN A 33 11.46 -8.11 34.18
C ASN A 33 11.55 -6.67 33.66
N TRP A 34 11.12 -6.43 32.42
CA TRP A 34 11.07 -5.09 31.88
C TRP A 34 10.15 -4.19 32.70
N SER A 35 10.67 -3.03 33.11
CA SER A 35 9.93 -2.00 33.86
C SER A 35 8.56 -1.65 33.24
N HIS A 36 8.49 -1.57 31.91
CA HIS A 36 7.28 -1.22 31.16
C HIS A 36 6.21 -2.33 31.14
N TYR A 37 6.54 -3.55 31.53
CA TYR A 37 5.53 -4.60 31.70
C TYR A 37 4.64 -4.33 32.92
N GLN A 38 5.21 -3.79 34.00
CA GLN A 38 4.40 -3.34 35.15
C GLN A 38 3.51 -2.15 34.77
N ILE A 39 4.01 -1.23 33.93
CA ILE A 39 3.25 -0.10 33.39
C ILE A 39 2.04 -0.62 32.57
N LEU A 40 2.25 -1.63 31.72
CA LEU A 40 1.16 -2.27 30.98
C LEU A 40 0.11 -2.87 31.93
N HIS A 41 0.54 -3.65 32.93
CA HIS A 41 -0.39 -4.25 33.90
C HIS A 41 -1.25 -3.19 34.61
N ARG A 42 -0.63 -2.10 35.06
CA ARG A 42 -1.35 -0.96 35.67
C ARG A 42 -2.30 -0.30 34.68
N THR A 43 -1.92 -0.18 33.41
CA THR A 43 -2.75 0.38 32.33
C THR A 43 -3.98 -0.50 32.06
N LEU A 44 -3.81 -1.81 31.96
CA LEU A 44 -4.93 -2.75 31.78
C LEU A 44 -5.88 -2.74 32.99
N ASN A 45 -5.36 -2.63 34.22
CA ASN A 45 -6.18 -2.49 35.42
C ASN A 45 -6.94 -1.16 35.44
N PHE A 46 -6.30 -0.07 35.01
CA PHE A 46 -6.98 1.20 34.82
C PHE A 46 -8.11 1.08 33.79
N MET A 47 -7.87 0.43 32.65
CA MET A 47 -8.93 0.17 31.66
C MET A 47 -10.10 -0.64 32.29
N LYS A 48 -9.81 -1.68 33.09
CA LYS A 48 -10.83 -2.42 33.84
C LYS A 48 -11.65 -1.51 34.76
N SER A 49 -11.00 -0.65 35.55
CA SER A 49 -11.70 0.31 36.43
C SER A 49 -12.58 1.31 35.68
N ARG A 50 -12.31 1.52 34.39
CA ARG A 50 -13.10 2.36 33.49
C ARG A 50 -14.20 1.60 32.75
N GLY A 51 -14.41 0.32 33.07
CA GLY A 51 -15.48 -0.51 32.53
C GLY A 51 -15.10 -1.32 31.29
N PHE A 52 -13.81 -1.51 30.99
CA PHE A 52 -13.41 -2.50 30.00
C PHE A 52 -13.43 -3.91 30.62
N GLU A 53 -14.03 -4.85 29.90
CA GLU A 53 -13.72 -6.27 30.06
C GLU A 53 -12.30 -6.49 29.51
N VAL A 54 -11.41 -7.09 30.31
CA VAL A 54 -10.01 -7.34 29.92
C VAL A 54 -9.61 -8.74 30.36
N GLY A 55 -9.23 -9.57 29.39
CA GLY A 55 -8.77 -10.94 29.59
C GLY A 55 -7.58 -11.28 28.69
N ARG A 56 -7.11 -12.53 28.77
CA ARG A 56 -6.14 -13.09 27.83
C ARG A 56 -6.78 -13.26 26.45
N ASP A 57 -5.97 -13.26 25.39
CA ASP A 57 -6.47 -13.57 24.05
C ASP A 57 -6.78 -15.08 23.96
N PRO A 58 -8.06 -15.49 23.85
CA PRO A 58 -8.42 -16.90 23.85
C PRO A 58 -7.77 -17.68 22.71
N ARG A 59 -7.57 -17.01 21.56
CA ARG A 59 -6.91 -17.63 20.40
C ARG A 59 -5.46 -18.01 20.72
N MET A 60 -4.77 -17.17 21.49
CA MET A 60 -3.39 -17.41 21.88
C MET A 60 -3.30 -18.48 22.97
N GLU A 61 -4.23 -18.50 23.92
CA GLU A 61 -4.30 -19.58 24.92
C GLU A 61 -4.53 -20.95 24.26
N GLU A 62 -5.42 -21.04 23.28
CA GLU A 62 -5.76 -22.29 22.59
C GLU A 62 -4.64 -22.77 21.66
N ASN A 63 -4.08 -21.88 20.83
CA ASN A 63 -3.20 -22.28 19.72
C ASN A 63 -1.71 -21.99 19.97
N TYR A 64 -1.37 -21.11 20.92
CA TYR A 64 -0.03 -20.57 21.11
C TYR A 64 0.30 -20.30 22.59
N ASN A 65 0.08 -21.32 23.44
CA ASN A 65 0.15 -21.17 24.90
C ASN A 65 1.47 -20.53 25.41
N CYS A 66 2.61 -20.82 24.77
CA CYS A 66 3.92 -20.28 25.15
C CYS A 66 4.04 -18.74 25.07
N ILE A 67 3.26 -18.09 24.22
CA ILE A 67 3.25 -16.64 24.06
C ILE A 67 1.97 -15.99 24.58
N SER A 68 0.98 -16.78 25.02
CA SER A 68 -0.32 -16.28 25.53
C SER A 68 -0.17 -15.22 26.63
N LYS A 69 0.89 -15.33 27.45
CA LYS A 69 1.24 -14.38 28.51
C LYS A 69 1.54 -12.97 28.01
N ASP A 70 1.79 -12.78 26.72
CA ASP A 70 2.13 -11.50 26.10
C ASP A 70 0.95 -10.86 25.37
N TYR A 71 -0.22 -11.51 25.33
CA TYR A 71 -1.40 -11.06 24.60
C TYR A 71 -2.63 -10.95 25.51
N TRP A 72 -3.42 -9.92 25.26
CA TRP A 72 -4.68 -9.62 25.92
C TRP A 72 -5.73 -9.18 24.90
N LYS A 73 -6.99 -9.42 25.24
CA LYS A 73 -8.14 -8.91 24.51
C LYS A 73 -9.18 -8.38 25.47
N GLY A 74 -10.03 -7.52 24.96
CA GLY A 74 -11.10 -6.96 25.75
C GLY A 74 -12.02 -6.05 24.97
N LYS A 75 -13.02 -5.53 25.68
CA LYS A 75 -14.00 -4.63 25.08
C LYS A 75 -14.63 -3.73 26.12
N LYS A 76 -15.15 -2.59 25.66
CA LYS A 76 -16.08 -1.74 26.37
C LYS A 76 -17.19 -1.39 25.40
N GLU A 77 -18.39 -1.92 25.65
CA GLU A 77 -19.51 -1.85 24.71
C GLU A 77 -19.09 -2.32 23.31
N ASN A 78 -19.19 -1.45 22.30
CA ASN A 78 -18.84 -1.71 20.91
C ASN A 78 -17.39 -1.38 20.54
N LEU A 79 -16.56 -0.96 21.51
CA LEU A 79 -15.14 -0.69 21.31
C LEU A 79 -14.33 -1.88 21.84
N GLU A 80 -13.84 -2.70 20.93
CA GLU A 80 -12.98 -3.85 21.23
C GLU A 80 -11.51 -3.47 21.12
N PHE A 81 -10.62 -4.23 21.76
CA PHE A 81 -9.19 -4.08 21.62
C PHE A 81 -8.44 -5.41 21.67
N GLU A 82 -7.32 -5.44 20.96
CA GLU A 82 -6.22 -6.38 21.16
C GLU A 82 -5.03 -5.63 21.77
N CYS A 83 -4.34 -6.27 22.71
CA CYS A 83 -3.14 -5.72 23.31
C CYS A 83 -2.05 -6.76 23.32
N ASN A 84 -0.82 -6.32 23.04
CA ASN A 84 0.35 -7.16 23.18
C ASN A 84 1.54 -6.36 23.70
N ARG A 85 2.39 -7.02 24.49
CA ARG A 85 3.71 -6.49 24.88
C ARG A 85 4.80 -7.02 23.94
N TYR A 86 5.92 -6.32 23.91
CA TYR A 86 7.14 -6.66 23.17
C TYR A 86 8.35 -6.06 23.91
N PRO A 87 9.60 -6.46 23.62
CA PRO A 87 10.77 -6.06 24.41
C PRO A 87 10.99 -4.55 24.55
N ARG A 88 10.49 -3.74 23.61
CA ARG A 88 10.60 -2.27 23.61
C ARG A 88 9.32 -1.56 24.05
N GLY A 89 8.30 -2.25 24.58
CA GLY A 89 7.04 -1.61 24.96
C GLY A 89 5.78 -2.45 24.80
N PHE A 90 4.66 -1.79 24.53
CA PHE A 90 3.38 -2.46 24.28
C PHE A 90 2.48 -1.66 23.36
N SER A 91 1.54 -2.35 22.71
CA SER A 91 0.54 -1.75 21.84
C SER A 91 -0.86 -2.23 22.23
N ILE A 92 -1.83 -1.32 22.11
CA ILE A 92 -3.26 -1.59 22.25
C ILE A 92 -3.91 -1.10 20.95
N LYS A 93 -4.42 -2.02 20.15
CA LYS A 93 -5.11 -1.71 18.89
C LYS A 93 -6.60 -1.90 19.10
N PHE A 94 -7.36 -0.88 18.76
CA PHE A 94 -8.81 -0.88 18.90
C PHE A 94 -9.47 -1.24 17.58
N TYR A 95 -10.70 -1.75 17.66
CA TYR A 95 -11.55 -2.03 16.52
C TYR A 95 -13.02 -2.11 16.95
N GLN A 96 -13.90 -2.29 15.97
CA GLN A 96 -15.35 -2.45 16.17
C GLN A 96 -15.91 -3.39 15.09
N ASN A 97 -17.01 -4.07 15.40
CA ASN A 97 -17.64 -5.04 14.49
C ASN A 97 -19.05 -4.62 14.02
N ILE A 98 -19.40 -3.34 14.11
CA ILE A 98 -20.67 -2.76 13.64
C ILE A 98 -20.60 -2.49 12.12
N ASN A 99 -19.61 -1.70 11.70
CA ASN A 99 -19.39 -1.33 10.30
C ASN A 99 -18.14 -2.06 9.80
N THR A 100 -18.32 -3.22 9.19
CA THR A 100 -17.20 -4.13 8.87
C THR A 100 -17.22 -4.56 7.41
N GLU A 101 -16.05 -4.51 6.75
CA GLU A 101 -15.90 -4.98 5.36
C GLU A 101 -15.13 -6.30 5.28
N ASN A 102 -14.16 -6.49 6.17
CA ASN A 102 -13.36 -7.71 6.20
C ASN A 102 -14.18 -8.90 6.72
N LYS A 103 -14.15 -10.01 5.97
CA LYS A 103 -14.83 -11.27 6.34
C LYS A 103 -14.38 -11.85 7.68
N ASN A 104 -13.16 -11.51 8.12
CA ASN A 104 -12.58 -11.98 9.37
C ASN A 104 -12.81 -11.00 10.54
N GLY A 105 -13.65 -9.97 10.38
CA GLY A 105 -13.98 -9.01 11.42
C GLY A 105 -13.22 -7.69 11.32
N GLY A 106 -13.71 -6.68 12.06
CA GLY A 106 -13.23 -5.29 11.98
C GLY A 106 -11.82 -5.08 12.54
N GLN A 107 -11.30 -6.06 13.27
CA GLN A 107 -9.88 -6.13 13.65
C GLN A 107 -8.95 -6.05 12.42
N TYR A 108 -9.38 -6.58 11.28
CA TYR A 108 -8.61 -6.61 10.03
C TYR A 108 -9.04 -5.55 9.01
N ASP A 109 -9.91 -4.61 9.41
CA ASP A 109 -10.27 -3.48 8.55
C ASP A 109 -9.15 -2.43 8.51
N PHE A 110 -9.01 -1.81 7.33
CA PHE A 110 -8.28 -0.55 7.15
C PHE A 110 -9.16 0.64 7.57
N ASP A 111 -8.52 1.78 7.88
CA ASP A 111 -9.20 3.04 8.24
C ASP A 111 -10.22 2.89 9.40
N LYS A 112 -9.92 2.03 10.37
CA LYS A 112 -10.85 1.63 11.45
C LYS A 112 -11.54 2.80 12.13
N PHE A 113 -10.80 3.87 12.46
CA PHE A 113 -11.36 5.07 13.10
C PHE A 113 -12.42 5.75 12.21
N LYS A 114 -12.20 5.81 10.89
CA LYS A 114 -13.17 6.45 9.96
C LYS A 114 -14.44 5.61 9.81
N LYS A 115 -14.32 4.28 9.83
CA LYS A 115 -15.45 3.34 9.75
C LYS A 115 -16.24 3.25 11.05
N ALA A 116 -15.59 3.48 12.18
CA ALA A 116 -16.22 3.40 13.49
C ALA A 116 -17.41 4.40 13.60
N PRO A 117 -18.56 3.96 14.13
CA PRO A 117 -19.68 4.86 14.42
C PRO A 117 -19.26 6.04 15.30
N TYR A 118 -20.00 7.16 15.19
CA TYR A 118 -19.65 8.40 15.86
C TYR A 118 -19.44 8.24 17.38
N LEU A 119 -20.35 7.53 18.07
CA LEU A 119 -20.22 7.29 19.51
C LEU A 119 -19.01 6.40 19.86
N VAL A 120 -18.69 5.40 19.04
CA VAL A 120 -17.50 4.56 19.22
C VAL A 120 -16.22 5.37 19.06
N ARG A 121 -16.19 6.30 18.09
CA ARG A 121 -15.07 7.24 17.93
C ARG A 121 -14.90 8.15 19.14
N LEU A 122 -15.99 8.72 19.67
CA LEU A 122 -15.95 9.56 20.86
C LEU A 122 -15.49 8.77 22.09
N LEU A 123 -15.99 7.55 22.26
CA LEU A 123 -15.57 6.64 23.31
C LEU A 123 -14.06 6.38 23.22
N TRP A 124 -13.55 6.04 22.03
CA TRP A 124 -12.11 5.85 21.84
C TRP A 124 -11.28 7.10 22.13
N ILE A 125 -11.71 8.29 21.67
CA ILE A 125 -11.02 9.56 21.95
C ILE A 125 -10.96 9.79 23.46
N ASN A 126 -12.08 9.60 24.16
CA ASN A 126 -12.15 9.81 25.60
C ASN A 126 -11.29 8.80 26.37
N GLU A 127 -11.40 7.50 26.05
CA GLU A 127 -10.68 6.45 26.77
C GLU A 127 -9.17 6.54 26.52
N THR A 128 -8.72 6.78 25.29
CA THR A 128 -7.28 6.95 25.00
C THR A 128 -6.70 8.22 25.62
N LYS A 129 -7.47 9.33 25.66
CA LYS A 129 -7.08 10.53 26.42
C LYS A 129 -6.89 10.21 27.90
N LYS A 130 -7.85 9.49 28.51
CA LYS A 130 -7.78 9.09 29.92
C LYS A 130 -6.62 8.13 30.20
N MET A 131 -6.33 7.21 29.28
CA MET A 131 -5.14 6.35 29.35
C MET A 131 -3.85 7.17 29.31
N GLY A 132 -3.75 8.16 28.41
CA GLY A 132 -2.60 9.06 28.36
C GLY A 132 -2.41 9.89 29.63
N GLU A 133 -3.50 10.42 30.20
CA GLU A 133 -3.49 11.11 31.50
C GLU A 133 -3.02 10.16 32.63
N PHE A 134 -3.50 8.92 32.64
CA PHE A 134 -3.08 7.92 33.61
C PHE A 134 -1.60 7.56 33.48
N ILE A 135 -1.09 7.32 32.26
CA ILE A 135 0.33 7.06 32.01
C ILE A 135 1.19 8.21 32.54
N LYS A 136 0.83 9.45 32.25
CA LYS A 136 1.53 10.63 32.78
C LYS A 136 1.53 10.70 34.31
N SER A 137 0.49 10.18 34.96
CA SER A 137 0.41 10.17 36.42
C SER A 137 1.27 9.09 37.09
N ILE A 138 1.62 8.02 36.38
CA ILE A 138 2.35 6.87 36.95
C ILE A 138 3.78 6.74 36.42
N VAL A 139 4.12 7.41 35.32
CA VAL A 139 5.44 7.38 34.70
C VAL A 139 6.02 8.80 34.70
N PRO A 140 6.99 9.09 35.58
CA PRO A 140 7.69 10.37 35.58
C PRO A 140 8.33 10.65 34.21
N GLU A 141 8.29 11.92 33.79
CA GLU A 141 8.97 12.42 32.57
C GLU A 141 8.56 11.75 31.25
N VAL A 142 7.46 10.99 31.23
CA VAL A 142 6.98 10.35 30.00
C VAL A 142 6.60 11.37 28.93
N VAL A 143 7.08 11.16 27.72
CA VAL A 143 6.81 12.04 26.58
C VAL A 143 5.60 11.54 25.79
N CYS A 144 4.64 12.44 25.54
CA CYS A 144 3.56 12.18 24.61
C CYS A 144 4.05 12.45 23.18
N SER A 145 4.37 11.40 22.44
CA SER A 145 4.76 11.45 21.02
C SER A 145 3.56 11.29 20.07
N THR A 146 2.35 11.59 20.56
CA THR A 146 1.15 11.66 19.73
C THR A 146 1.29 12.78 18.70
N ASP A 147 1.09 12.44 17.43
CA ASP A 147 1.05 13.44 16.37
C ASP A 147 -0.11 14.42 16.60
N ALA A 148 0.20 15.72 16.50
CA ALA A 148 -0.80 16.76 16.57
C ALA A 148 -1.81 16.62 15.41
N ASP A 149 -3.10 16.64 15.75
CA ASP A 149 -4.20 16.61 14.78
C ASP A 149 -4.54 18.04 14.36
N TYR A 150 -3.81 18.56 13.38
CA TYR A 150 -4.09 19.88 12.81
C TYR A 150 -5.33 19.82 11.93
N LYS A 151 -6.26 20.76 12.12
CA LYS A 151 -7.46 20.84 11.28
C LYS A 151 -7.13 21.48 9.93
N ASN A 152 -6.30 22.53 9.94
CA ASN A 152 -6.02 23.35 8.77
C ASN A 152 -5.01 22.70 7.83
N SER A 153 -5.26 22.75 6.52
CA SER A 153 -4.33 22.32 5.46
C SER A 153 -2.94 22.95 5.59
N GLU A 154 -2.88 24.27 5.85
CA GLU A 154 -1.62 24.99 6.00
C GLU A 154 -0.81 24.47 7.18
N GLU A 155 -1.45 24.27 8.34
CA GLU A 155 -0.78 23.70 9.52
C GLU A 155 -0.30 22.27 9.26
N LYS A 156 -1.07 21.45 8.54
CA LYS A 156 -0.62 20.08 8.18
C LYS A 156 0.64 20.12 7.31
N ILE A 157 0.70 21.02 6.33
CA ILE A 157 1.87 21.18 5.46
C ILE A 157 3.05 21.74 6.26
N LYS A 158 2.84 22.77 7.09
CA LYS A 158 3.89 23.32 7.97
C LYS A 158 4.48 22.25 8.89
N ASN A 159 3.63 21.42 9.49
CA ASN A 159 4.09 20.32 10.35
C ASN A 159 4.86 19.26 9.56
N TYR A 160 4.50 19.02 8.29
CA TYR A 160 5.30 18.19 7.42
C TYR A 160 6.67 18.80 7.14
N PHE A 161 6.75 20.11 6.86
CA PHE A 161 8.03 20.81 6.63
C PHE A 161 8.94 20.64 7.84
N VAL A 162 8.43 20.90 9.05
CA VAL A 162 9.20 20.77 10.30
C VAL A 162 9.73 19.35 10.54
N LYS A 163 8.97 18.32 10.17
CA LYS A 163 9.36 16.92 10.37
C LYS A 163 10.25 16.36 9.26
N SER A 164 10.29 17.02 8.12
CA SER A 164 10.99 16.55 6.93
C SER A 164 12.41 17.11 6.89
N TRP A 165 13.39 16.23 6.75
CA TRP A 165 14.79 16.62 6.58
C TRP A 165 15.08 17.37 5.26
N HIS A 166 14.10 17.46 4.36
CA HIS A 166 14.19 18.19 3.09
C HIS A 166 13.87 19.68 3.21
N HIS A 167 13.43 20.14 4.39
CA HIS A 167 13.07 21.53 4.62
C HIS A 167 13.87 22.10 5.81
N PRO A 168 14.28 23.38 5.76
CA PRO A 168 15.10 23.98 6.81
C PRO A 168 14.31 24.44 8.03
N GLN A 169 12.97 24.41 8.00
CA GLN A 169 12.14 24.91 9.10
C GLN A 169 12.24 23.99 10.32
N GLU A 170 12.68 24.53 11.45
CA GLU A 170 12.84 23.78 12.71
C GLU A 170 11.57 23.76 13.58
N ASN A 171 10.66 24.71 13.35
CA ASN A 171 9.43 24.86 14.13
C ASN A 171 8.29 25.46 13.29
N MET A 172 7.08 25.53 13.87
CA MET A 172 5.85 25.95 13.19
C MET A 172 5.69 27.48 13.04
N ASN A 173 6.68 28.29 13.46
CA ASN A 173 6.58 29.75 13.50
C ASN A 173 7.00 30.40 12.16
N PHE A 174 6.32 30.02 11.09
CA PHE A 174 6.46 30.61 9.75
C PHE A 174 5.12 30.53 9.01
N ASN A 175 4.95 31.27 7.92
CA ASN A 175 3.77 31.16 7.07
C ASN A 175 4.15 30.56 5.72
N LEU A 176 3.24 29.80 5.09
CA LEU A 176 3.54 29.29 3.75
C LEU A 176 3.69 30.43 2.74
N ARG A 177 2.97 31.53 2.96
CA ARG A 177 3.04 32.73 2.10
C ARG A 177 4.41 33.40 2.10
N ASP A 178 5.25 33.14 3.09
CA ASP A 178 6.62 33.66 3.13
C ASP A 178 7.47 33.07 2.00
N PHE A 179 7.03 31.96 1.39
CA PHE A 179 7.65 31.35 0.22
C PHE A 179 7.02 31.77 -1.11
N ASP A 180 5.94 32.56 -1.11
CA ASP A 180 5.21 32.91 -2.34
C ASP A 180 6.18 33.57 -3.36
N GLY A 181 6.11 33.14 -4.63
CA GLY A 181 7.01 33.62 -5.69
C GLY A 181 8.38 32.93 -5.74
N ALA A 182 8.76 32.11 -4.75
CA ALA A 182 9.94 31.25 -4.82
C ALA A 182 9.65 29.95 -5.57
N THR A 183 10.68 29.29 -6.08
CA THR A 183 10.60 27.95 -6.69
C THR A 183 11.80 27.09 -6.25
N CYS A 184 11.74 25.77 -6.48
CA CYS A 184 12.89 24.90 -6.18
C CYS A 184 13.99 25.05 -7.25
N GLU A 185 15.24 24.84 -6.84
CA GLU A 185 16.43 25.02 -7.69
C GLU A 185 16.49 24.05 -8.89
N ASP A 186 15.92 22.85 -8.73
CA ASP A 186 15.93 21.82 -9.77
C ASP A 186 15.00 22.14 -10.94
N ASN A 187 15.59 22.48 -12.09
CA ASN A 187 14.91 22.87 -13.33
C ASN A 187 13.92 21.84 -13.93
N TYR A 188 13.92 20.59 -13.49
CA TYR A 188 12.97 19.57 -13.95
C TYR A 188 11.83 19.30 -12.96
N ASN A 189 12.04 19.64 -11.69
CA ASN A 189 11.08 19.44 -10.60
C ASN A 189 10.12 20.62 -10.43
N ASN A 190 10.48 21.78 -10.98
CA ASN A 190 9.68 23.00 -10.96
C ASN A 190 8.86 23.25 -12.22
N LYS A 191 8.86 22.34 -13.20
CA LYS A 191 8.13 22.54 -14.46
C LYS A 191 6.79 21.81 -14.46
N ASP A 192 5.74 22.55 -14.82
CA ASP A 192 4.41 22.00 -15.00
C ASP A 192 4.30 21.14 -16.27
N ARG A 193 3.12 20.56 -16.53
CA ARG A 193 2.88 19.72 -17.72
C ARG A 193 3.27 20.42 -19.03
N ASP A 194 3.09 21.73 -19.08
CA ASP A 194 3.28 22.56 -20.26
C ASP A 194 4.68 23.23 -20.25
N LYS A 195 5.58 22.72 -19.40
CA LYS A 195 6.99 23.14 -19.20
C LYS A 195 7.16 24.55 -18.62
N LYS A 196 6.12 25.14 -18.04
CA LYS A 196 6.21 26.43 -17.36
C LYS A 196 6.73 26.24 -15.94
N ILE A 197 7.52 27.18 -15.45
CA ILE A 197 7.99 27.17 -14.07
C ILE A 197 6.81 27.40 -13.13
N ILE A 198 6.74 26.60 -12.07
CA ILE A 198 5.76 26.70 -10.99
C ILE A 198 6.40 27.51 -9.86
N TYR A 199 5.69 28.51 -9.35
CA TYR A 199 6.10 29.25 -8.18
C TYR A 199 5.18 28.93 -6.99
N ASN A 200 5.75 28.90 -5.80
CA ASN A 200 4.99 28.77 -4.55
C ASN A 200 3.92 29.87 -4.46
N GLY A 201 2.76 29.52 -3.93
CA GLY A 201 1.60 30.41 -3.81
C GLY A 201 0.73 30.51 -5.07
N GLU A 202 1.21 30.03 -6.23
CA GLU A 202 0.43 30.06 -7.47
C GLU A 202 -0.81 29.17 -7.39
N THR A 203 -1.86 29.56 -8.13
CA THR A 203 -3.02 28.69 -8.34
C THR A 203 -2.80 27.83 -9.57
N LYS A 204 -2.63 26.52 -9.38
CA LYS A 204 -2.53 25.55 -10.47
C LYS A 204 -3.77 24.66 -10.52
N TYR A 205 -4.02 24.10 -11.69
CA TYR A 205 -5.06 23.13 -11.96
C TYR A 205 -4.45 21.75 -12.15
N PHE A 206 -5.21 20.71 -11.81
CA PHE A 206 -4.83 19.33 -12.03
C PHE A 206 -6.07 18.46 -12.19
N ARG A 207 -5.86 17.18 -12.50
CA ARG A 207 -6.95 16.20 -12.59
C ARG A 207 -6.72 15.09 -11.60
N ASP A 208 -7.72 14.86 -10.74
CA ASP A 208 -7.68 13.76 -9.77
C ASP A 208 -7.64 12.39 -10.46
N TYR A 209 -7.52 11.31 -9.68
CA TYR A 209 -7.52 9.94 -10.22
C TYR A 209 -8.81 9.57 -10.98
N ARG A 210 -9.90 10.31 -10.78
CA ARG A 210 -11.17 10.17 -11.51
C ARG A 210 -11.22 11.06 -12.77
N GLY A 211 -10.17 11.82 -13.04
CA GLY A 211 -10.08 12.75 -14.15
C GLY A 211 -10.82 14.08 -13.93
N ARG A 212 -11.33 14.33 -12.73
CA ARG A 212 -12.06 15.56 -12.40
C ARG A 212 -11.09 16.70 -12.22
N LEU A 213 -11.47 17.85 -12.76
CA LEU A 213 -10.71 19.08 -12.62
C LEU A 213 -10.73 19.54 -11.16
N LYS A 214 -9.54 19.83 -10.63
CA LYS A 214 -9.31 20.42 -9.31
C LYS A 214 -8.37 21.61 -9.47
N ARG A 215 -8.37 22.51 -8.49
CA ARG A 215 -7.44 23.65 -8.40
C ARG A 215 -7.07 23.91 -6.95
N GLY A 216 -5.92 24.53 -6.74
CA GLY A 216 -5.50 24.95 -5.42
C GLY A 216 -4.21 25.76 -5.47
N LYS A 217 -3.84 26.32 -4.32
CA LYS A 217 -2.54 27.00 -4.15
C LYS A 217 -1.44 25.97 -3.99
N VAL A 218 -0.32 26.13 -4.70
CA VAL A 218 0.76 25.15 -4.70
C VAL A 218 1.95 25.58 -3.87
N TYR A 219 2.58 24.62 -3.19
CA TYR A 219 3.82 24.80 -2.44
C TYR A 219 4.74 23.61 -2.69
N HIS A 220 6.00 23.86 -3.00
CA HIS A 220 6.98 22.82 -3.28
C HIS A 220 7.13 21.89 -2.07
N ASN A 221 7.24 20.59 -2.35
CA ASN A 221 7.49 19.57 -1.34
C ASN A 221 8.90 18.98 -1.54
N ILE A 222 9.01 17.93 -2.35
CA ILE A 222 10.25 17.21 -2.59
C ILE A 222 10.26 16.68 -4.02
N ASN A 223 11.43 16.71 -4.67
CA ASN A 223 11.57 16.28 -6.06
C ASN A 223 10.50 16.95 -6.92
N ASN A 224 9.84 16.19 -7.78
CA ASN A 224 8.78 16.63 -8.64
C ASN A 224 7.42 16.78 -7.93
N MET A 225 7.35 16.65 -6.60
CA MET A 225 6.08 16.68 -5.86
C MET A 225 5.80 18.07 -5.27
N TRP A 226 4.54 18.48 -5.37
CA TRP A 226 4.04 19.78 -4.94
C TRP A 226 2.77 19.58 -4.09
N TRP A 227 2.75 20.18 -2.90
CA TRP A 227 1.53 20.30 -2.13
C TRP A 227 0.55 21.22 -2.85
N VAL A 228 -0.73 20.85 -2.84
CA VAL A 228 -1.83 21.64 -3.41
C VAL A 228 -2.89 21.83 -2.34
N ILE A 229 -3.05 23.05 -1.83
CA ILE A 229 -4.09 23.43 -0.87
C ILE A 229 -5.39 23.64 -1.63
N LEU A 230 -6.37 22.78 -1.40
CA LEU A 230 -7.67 22.80 -2.08
C LEU A 230 -8.66 23.72 -1.36
N ASN A 231 -8.60 23.72 -0.03
CA ASN A 231 -9.35 24.59 0.87
C ASN A 231 -8.70 24.56 2.26
N ASP A 232 -9.32 25.23 3.23
CA ASP A 232 -8.83 25.35 4.61
C ASP A 232 -8.57 24.00 5.30
N THR A 233 -9.16 22.89 4.85
CA THR A 233 -9.06 21.58 5.53
C THR A 233 -8.51 20.44 4.67
N GLU A 234 -8.59 20.58 3.35
CA GLU A 234 -8.14 19.61 2.37
C GLU A 234 -6.93 20.09 1.56
N TYR A 235 -5.98 19.19 1.38
CA TYR A 235 -4.79 19.35 0.56
C TYR A 235 -4.42 18.01 -0.08
N THR A 236 -3.64 18.04 -1.16
CA THR A 236 -3.11 16.85 -1.83
C THR A 236 -1.65 17.07 -2.22
N ASN A 237 -0.96 16.02 -2.66
CA ASN A 237 0.38 16.09 -3.20
C ASN A 237 0.36 15.64 -4.66
N GLU A 238 0.74 16.52 -5.57
CA GLU A 238 0.66 16.27 -7.01
C GLU A 238 2.03 16.44 -7.65
N ALA A 239 2.31 15.62 -8.66
CA ALA A 239 3.53 15.77 -9.44
C ALA A 239 3.46 17.04 -10.30
N CYS A 240 4.58 17.73 -10.46
CA CYS A 240 4.70 18.97 -11.23
C CYS A 240 4.15 18.81 -12.65
N PHE A 241 4.50 17.72 -13.34
CA PHE A 241 4.01 17.38 -14.68
C PHE A 241 2.50 17.06 -14.78
N SER A 242 1.79 17.02 -13.66
CA SER A 242 0.32 16.89 -13.61
C SER A 242 -0.40 18.22 -13.41
N LEU A 243 0.35 19.26 -13.01
CA LEU A 243 -0.15 20.63 -12.81
C LEU A 243 -0.17 21.38 -14.15
N PHE A 244 -1.07 22.34 -14.28
CA PHE A 244 -1.19 23.23 -15.45
C PHE A 244 -1.96 24.50 -15.12
N ASP A 245 -1.85 25.52 -15.98
CA ASP A 245 -2.62 26.77 -15.87
C ASP A 245 -4.05 26.62 -16.42
N ALA A 246 -4.95 27.49 -15.97
CA ALA A 246 -6.28 27.60 -16.57
C ALA A 246 -6.18 28.00 -18.05
N SER A 247 -6.66 27.13 -18.94
CA SER A 247 -6.87 27.47 -20.35
C SER A 247 -8.21 26.94 -20.83
N GLY A 248 -8.82 27.61 -21.82
CA GLY A 248 -10.12 27.23 -22.37
C GLY A 248 -10.14 25.79 -22.93
N GLU A 249 -9.00 25.31 -23.43
CA GLU A 249 -8.83 23.93 -23.89
C GLU A 249 -8.65 22.95 -22.72
N ALA A 250 -7.91 23.34 -21.68
CA ALA A 250 -7.69 22.51 -20.49
C ALA A 250 -9.00 22.15 -19.78
N PHE A 251 -10.05 22.97 -19.89
CA PHE A 251 -11.37 22.69 -19.32
C PHE A 251 -12.24 21.74 -20.15
N LYS A 252 -12.00 21.65 -21.48
CA LYS A 252 -12.79 20.80 -22.39
C LYS A 252 -12.44 19.32 -22.30
N ASN A 253 -11.19 19.01 -21.95
CA ASN A 253 -10.67 17.64 -22.05
C ASN A 253 -10.73 16.91 -20.71
N ARG A 254 -11.69 16.00 -20.48
CA ARG A 254 -11.62 15.08 -19.33
C ARG A 254 -10.41 14.15 -19.51
N ARG A 255 -9.64 13.88 -18.44
CA ARG A 255 -8.60 12.84 -18.50
C ARG A 255 -9.26 11.54 -18.95
N ILE A 256 -8.85 11.00 -20.09
CA ILE A 256 -9.35 9.72 -20.59
C ILE A 256 -8.91 8.67 -19.57
N GLN A 257 -9.87 8.14 -18.80
CA GLN A 257 -9.59 6.94 -18.02
C GLN A 257 -9.32 5.82 -19.02
N LYS A 258 -8.18 5.13 -18.88
CA LYS A 258 -7.91 3.93 -19.67
C LYS A 258 -9.12 3.01 -19.57
N ASN A 259 -9.66 2.57 -20.71
CA ASN A 259 -10.82 1.71 -20.74
C ASN A 259 -10.51 0.42 -19.96
N LYS A 260 -11.16 0.25 -18.80
CA LYS A 260 -10.94 -0.92 -17.93
C LYS A 260 -11.23 -2.24 -18.66
N LYS A 261 -12.14 -2.24 -19.65
CA LYS A 261 -12.49 -3.42 -20.44
C LYS A 261 -11.30 -3.92 -21.26
N GLN A 262 -10.64 -3.03 -22.00
CA GLN A 262 -9.47 -3.36 -22.82
C GLN A 262 -8.26 -3.81 -21.97
N ALA A 263 -8.08 -3.20 -20.80
CA ALA A 263 -7.04 -3.60 -19.85
C ALA A 263 -7.33 -4.97 -19.19
N TYR A 264 -8.61 -5.32 -18.99
CA TYR A 264 -9.01 -6.62 -18.48
C TYR A 264 -8.80 -7.70 -19.55
N GLU A 265 -9.26 -7.49 -20.79
CA GLU A 265 -9.12 -8.43 -21.92
C GLU A 265 -7.65 -8.78 -22.24
N THR A 266 -6.72 -7.87 -21.95
CA THR A 266 -5.26 -8.07 -22.10
C THR A 266 -4.55 -8.43 -20.78
N SER A 267 -5.28 -8.83 -19.74
CA SER A 267 -4.72 -9.23 -18.44
C SER A 267 -4.39 -10.72 -18.34
N ARG A 268 -3.44 -11.06 -17.46
CA ARG A 268 -3.08 -12.45 -17.12
C ARG A 268 -4.28 -13.29 -16.69
N THR A 269 -5.23 -12.67 -15.98
CA THR A 269 -6.45 -13.34 -15.50
C THR A 269 -7.43 -13.60 -16.63
N ALA A 270 -7.62 -12.65 -17.54
CA ALA A 270 -8.48 -12.88 -18.70
C ALA A 270 -7.90 -13.92 -19.66
N ALA A 271 -6.59 -13.92 -19.88
CA ALA A 271 -5.91 -14.94 -20.69
C ALA A 271 -6.13 -16.35 -20.10
N ARG A 272 -5.93 -16.54 -18.79
CA ARG A 272 -6.27 -17.79 -18.10
C ARG A 272 -7.73 -18.17 -18.31
N LYS A 273 -8.66 -17.25 -18.04
CA LYS A 273 -10.09 -17.50 -18.18
C LYS A 273 -10.48 -17.90 -19.61
N LYS A 274 -9.85 -17.29 -20.63
CA LYS A 274 -10.07 -17.64 -22.04
C LYS A 274 -9.69 -19.09 -22.31
N PHE A 275 -8.55 -19.54 -21.77
CA PHE A 275 -8.14 -20.95 -21.86
C PHE A 275 -9.10 -21.85 -21.08
N ASP A 276 -9.33 -21.57 -19.80
CA ASP A 276 -10.12 -22.41 -18.89
C ASP A 276 -11.59 -22.57 -19.34
N ASN A 277 -12.14 -21.58 -20.05
CA ASN A 277 -13.50 -21.64 -20.59
C ASN A 277 -13.65 -22.66 -21.74
N ASN A 278 -12.57 -23.01 -22.43
CA ASN A 278 -12.62 -23.76 -23.68
C ASN A 278 -11.76 -25.03 -23.67
N PHE A 279 -10.74 -25.08 -22.82
CA PHE A 279 -9.73 -26.13 -22.85
C PHE A 279 -9.28 -26.52 -21.44
N VAL A 280 -8.83 -27.77 -21.33
CA VAL A 280 -8.03 -28.28 -20.22
C VAL A 280 -6.73 -28.88 -20.74
N TYR A 281 -5.78 -29.18 -19.86
CA TYR A 281 -4.47 -29.74 -20.28
C TYR A 281 -4.60 -31.05 -21.08
N LYS A 282 -5.68 -31.82 -20.85
CA LYS A 282 -5.96 -33.06 -21.59
C LYS A 282 -6.29 -32.80 -23.07
N ASP A 283 -6.63 -31.58 -23.45
CA ASP A 283 -6.91 -31.22 -24.84
C ASP A 283 -5.62 -30.86 -25.58
N ILE A 284 -4.59 -30.44 -24.85
CA ILE A 284 -3.36 -29.87 -25.37
C ILE A 284 -2.28 -30.92 -25.56
N THR A 285 -1.62 -30.87 -26.71
CA THR A 285 -0.52 -31.76 -27.12
C THR A 285 0.80 -30.99 -27.19
N ARG A 286 1.91 -31.70 -27.43
CA ARG A 286 3.20 -31.06 -27.65
C ARG A 286 3.20 -30.12 -28.86
N LYS A 287 2.56 -30.51 -29.97
CA LYS A 287 2.46 -29.68 -31.18
C LYS A 287 1.70 -28.38 -30.92
N ASP A 288 0.66 -28.45 -30.10
CA ASP A 288 -0.09 -27.26 -29.69
C ASP A 288 0.81 -26.26 -28.92
N ILE A 289 1.69 -26.76 -28.04
CA ILE A 289 2.68 -25.93 -27.31
C ILE A 289 3.75 -25.36 -28.24
N GLU A 290 4.19 -26.11 -29.25
CA GLU A 290 5.10 -25.60 -30.28
C GLU A 290 4.46 -24.46 -31.08
N LYS A 291 3.16 -24.56 -31.40
CA LYS A 291 2.42 -23.47 -32.04
C LYS A 291 2.24 -22.25 -31.14
N LEU A 292 2.01 -22.45 -29.84
CA LEU A 292 1.99 -21.37 -28.87
C LEU A 292 3.33 -20.62 -28.86
N HIS A 293 4.44 -21.36 -28.87
CA HIS A 293 5.78 -20.78 -28.89
C HIS A 293 5.98 -19.90 -30.14
N GLU A 294 5.61 -20.39 -31.31
CA GLU A 294 5.68 -19.62 -32.55
C GLU A 294 4.88 -18.30 -32.46
N LEU A 295 3.60 -18.38 -32.07
CA LEU A 295 2.71 -17.21 -32.02
C LEU A 295 3.15 -16.18 -30.98
N VAL A 296 3.68 -16.62 -29.85
CA VAL A 296 4.26 -15.73 -28.83
C VAL A 296 5.56 -15.10 -29.35
N GLY A 297 6.36 -15.83 -30.12
CA GLY A 297 7.55 -15.31 -30.77
C GLY A 297 7.26 -14.12 -31.68
N VAL A 298 6.27 -14.28 -32.58
CA VAL A 298 5.83 -13.22 -33.51
C VAL A 298 5.40 -11.97 -32.76
N GLU A 299 4.57 -12.10 -31.73
CA GLU A 299 4.08 -10.95 -30.96
C GLU A 299 5.17 -10.24 -30.16
N ILE A 300 6.17 -10.97 -29.66
CA ILE A 300 7.32 -10.38 -28.97
C ILE A 300 8.15 -9.56 -29.95
N GLU A 301 8.38 -10.08 -31.16
CA GLU A 301 9.13 -9.38 -32.20
C GLU A 301 8.39 -8.12 -32.68
N GLU A 302 7.09 -8.21 -32.96
CA GLU A 302 6.25 -7.05 -33.28
C GLU A 302 6.23 -6.03 -32.14
N GLY A 303 6.12 -6.49 -30.90
CA GLY A 303 6.14 -5.63 -29.72
C GLY A 303 7.46 -4.89 -29.54
N ALA A 304 8.59 -5.55 -29.80
CA ALA A 304 9.92 -4.95 -29.78
C ALA A 304 10.09 -3.91 -30.90
N ASN A 305 9.72 -4.27 -32.14
CA ASN A 305 9.84 -3.40 -33.31
C ASN A 305 8.98 -2.13 -33.21
N ASN A 306 7.81 -2.22 -32.58
CA ASN A 306 6.90 -1.09 -32.39
C ASN A 306 7.19 -0.27 -31.11
N GLY A 307 8.22 -0.61 -30.34
CA GLY A 307 8.53 0.03 -29.07
C GLY A 307 7.47 -0.21 -27.98
N GLU A 308 6.62 -1.23 -28.11
CA GLU A 308 5.62 -1.61 -27.10
C GLU A 308 6.24 -2.44 -25.96
N SER A 309 7.36 -3.09 -26.22
CA SER A 309 8.15 -3.86 -25.26
C SER A 309 9.64 -3.60 -25.48
N MET A 310 10.48 -4.17 -24.61
CA MET A 310 11.93 -4.08 -24.75
C MET A 310 12.42 -4.56 -26.12
N ASP A 311 13.15 -3.70 -26.81
CA ASP A 311 13.70 -3.86 -28.17
C ASP A 311 14.50 -5.15 -28.40
N THR A 312 15.17 -5.62 -27.37
CA THR A 312 16.08 -6.77 -27.40
C THR A 312 15.42 -8.06 -26.92
N MET A 313 14.12 -8.03 -26.63
CA MET A 313 13.36 -9.18 -26.17
C MET A 313 13.08 -10.15 -27.32
N ARG A 314 13.38 -11.44 -27.14
CA ARG A 314 13.05 -12.49 -28.11
C ARG A 314 12.65 -13.78 -27.42
N ILE A 315 11.77 -14.56 -28.04
CA ILE A 315 11.44 -15.88 -27.51
C ILE A 315 12.66 -16.81 -27.60
N SER A 316 12.94 -17.54 -26.52
CA SER A 316 14.04 -18.49 -26.49
C SER A 316 13.64 -19.74 -27.26
N THR A 317 14.54 -20.31 -28.06
CA THR A 317 14.29 -21.59 -28.78
C THR A 317 14.02 -22.76 -27.85
N LYS A 318 14.39 -22.63 -26.57
CA LYS A 318 14.14 -23.65 -25.55
C LYS A 318 12.67 -23.68 -25.16
N ILE A 319 12.08 -24.87 -25.28
CA ILE A 319 10.79 -25.22 -24.69
C ILE A 319 11.00 -26.45 -23.81
N ARG A 320 10.38 -26.48 -22.63
CA ARG A 320 10.34 -27.68 -21.79
C ARG A 320 8.93 -28.20 -21.72
N THR A 321 8.64 -29.34 -22.36
CA THR A 321 7.31 -29.95 -22.39
C THR A 321 7.34 -31.40 -21.96
N ARG A 322 6.59 -31.75 -20.91
CA ARG A 322 6.35 -33.12 -20.50
C ARG A 322 4.92 -33.51 -20.81
N CYS A 323 4.74 -34.67 -21.43
CA CYS A 323 3.43 -35.23 -21.76
C CYS A 323 3.15 -36.51 -20.97
N THR A 324 1.87 -36.87 -20.88
CA THR A 324 1.37 -38.18 -20.46
C THR A 324 1.66 -39.24 -21.54
N SER A 325 1.43 -40.51 -21.20
CA SER A 325 1.48 -41.63 -22.16
C SER A 325 0.51 -41.44 -23.34
N SER A 326 -0.62 -40.74 -23.12
CA SER A 326 -1.60 -40.37 -24.14
C SER A 326 -1.20 -39.14 -24.98
N LYS A 327 0.07 -38.70 -24.93
CA LYS A 327 0.64 -37.55 -25.66
C LYS A 327 0.01 -36.18 -25.32
N LYS A 328 -0.71 -36.06 -24.19
CA LYS A 328 -1.28 -34.81 -23.68
C LYS A 328 -0.35 -34.14 -22.68
N ILE A 329 -0.38 -32.82 -22.52
CA ILE A 329 0.59 -32.14 -21.64
C ILE A 329 0.33 -32.44 -20.16
N GLN A 330 1.41 -32.59 -19.39
CA GLN A 330 1.39 -32.55 -17.91
C GLN A 330 1.88 -31.19 -17.40
N HIS A 331 2.92 -30.66 -18.04
CA HIS A 331 3.44 -29.32 -17.82
C HIS A 331 4.29 -28.88 -19.02
N ALA A 332 4.34 -27.57 -19.22
CA ALA A 332 5.11 -26.95 -20.29
C ALA A 332 5.66 -25.60 -19.83
N PHE A 333 6.87 -25.24 -20.26
CA PHE A 333 7.52 -23.97 -19.92
C PHE A 333 8.16 -23.35 -21.15
N LEU A 334 7.78 -22.11 -21.44
CA LEU A 334 8.34 -21.28 -22.50
C LEU A 334 9.20 -20.20 -21.87
N TYR A 335 10.25 -19.80 -22.57
CA TYR A 335 11.25 -18.86 -22.06
C TYR A 335 11.49 -17.72 -23.05
N VAL A 336 11.94 -16.59 -22.52
CA VAL A 336 12.33 -15.39 -23.26
C VAL A 336 13.76 -15.02 -22.87
N ASP A 337 14.47 -14.46 -23.83
CA ASP A 337 15.81 -13.89 -23.68
C ASP A 337 15.73 -12.37 -23.84
N SER A 338 16.61 -11.62 -23.15
CA SER A 338 16.92 -10.20 -23.44
C SER A 338 18.45 -9.97 -23.54
N HIS A 339 18.92 -8.73 -23.65
CA HIS A 339 20.34 -8.36 -23.60
C HIS A 339 20.98 -8.66 -22.22
N TYR A 340 20.22 -8.54 -21.13
CA TYR A 340 20.71 -8.71 -19.75
C TYR A 340 20.19 -9.98 -19.04
N PHE A 341 19.38 -10.81 -19.71
CA PHE A 341 18.95 -12.10 -19.16
C PHE A 341 18.77 -13.16 -20.23
N LYS A 342 18.88 -14.42 -19.81
CA LYS A 342 18.62 -15.59 -20.65
C LYS A 342 17.66 -16.57 -19.97
N LYS A 343 16.84 -17.26 -20.76
CA LYS A 343 15.91 -18.33 -20.38
C LYS A 343 14.99 -17.93 -19.23
N ARG A 344 14.46 -16.71 -19.26
CA ARG A 344 13.51 -16.20 -18.26
C ARG A 344 12.11 -16.75 -18.59
N GLU A 345 11.44 -17.37 -17.63
CA GLU A 345 10.13 -18.00 -17.88
C GLU A 345 9.08 -16.96 -18.29
N CYS A 346 8.43 -17.15 -19.45
CA CYS A 346 7.39 -16.24 -19.94
C CYS A 346 5.99 -16.84 -19.83
N ILE A 347 5.83 -18.15 -20.08
CA ILE A 347 4.58 -18.89 -19.91
C ILE A 347 4.89 -20.22 -19.23
N SER A 348 4.13 -20.57 -18.20
CA SER A 348 4.22 -21.86 -17.52
C SER A 348 2.87 -22.54 -17.39
N PHE A 349 2.78 -23.76 -17.89
CA PHE A 349 1.70 -24.70 -17.60
C PHE A 349 2.16 -25.57 -16.43
N ASN A 350 1.73 -25.24 -15.22
CA ASN A 350 2.17 -25.93 -14.00
C ASN A 350 1.38 -27.23 -13.77
N LYS A 351 1.97 -28.16 -12.99
CA LYS A 351 1.35 -29.47 -12.69
C LYS A 351 0.01 -29.38 -11.96
N ASN A 352 -0.21 -28.30 -11.21
CA ASN A 352 -1.47 -28.00 -10.53
C ASN A 352 -2.50 -27.33 -11.46
N CYS A 353 -2.32 -27.44 -12.79
CA CYS A 353 -3.15 -26.82 -13.82
C CYS A 353 -3.16 -25.28 -13.81
N PHE A 354 -2.26 -24.64 -13.07
CA PHE A 354 -2.14 -23.17 -13.10
C PHE A 354 -1.29 -22.70 -14.28
N ILE A 355 -1.81 -21.74 -15.05
CA ILE A 355 -1.05 -21.07 -16.12
C ILE A 355 -0.44 -19.76 -15.59
N GLY A 356 0.90 -19.71 -15.56
CA GLY A 356 1.70 -18.55 -15.18
C GLY A 356 2.12 -17.72 -16.40
N PHE A 357 2.19 -16.40 -16.23
CA PHE A 357 2.59 -15.45 -17.25
C PHE A 357 3.62 -14.46 -16.69
N ALA A 358 4.86 -14.57 -17.14
CA ALA A 358 6.00 -13.67 -16.90
C ALA A 358 5.87 -12.84 -15.61
N GLY A 359 5.97 -13.49 -14.44
CA GLY A 359 5.78 -12.84 -13.15
C GLY A 359 6.80 -11.74 -12.84
N TRP A 360 7.91 -11.72 -13.57
CA TRP A 360 8.97 -10.72 -13.49
C TRP A 360 8.74 -9.49 -14.38
N ALA A 361 7.79 -9.56 -15.32
CA ALA A 361 7.59 -8.53 -16.35
C ALA A 361 6.55 -7.49 -15.91
N ASP A 362 6.86 -6.22 -16.19
CA ASP A 362 5.94 -5.10 -16.09
C ASP A 362 4.82 -5.19 -17.16
N GLY A 363 3.93 -4.19 -17.17
CA GLY A 363 2.74 -4.19 -18.04
C GLY A 363 3.07 -4.13 -19.53
N SER A 364 4.13 -3.43 -19.93
CA SER A 364 4.58 -3.34 -21.33
C SER A 364 5.18 -4.66 -21.79
N ASN A 365 6.13 -5.23 -21.04
CA ASN A 365 6.86 -6.42 -21.48
C ASN A 365 6.01 -7.70 -21.44
N VAL A 366 4.96 -7.77 -20.61
CA VAL A 366 4.05 -8.93 -20.62
C VAL A 366 3.01 -8.88 -21.73
N LYS A 367 2.69 -7.68 -22.26
CA LYS A 367 1.62 -7.47 -23.25
C LYS A 367 1.77 -8.35 -24.51
N PRO A 368 2.93 -8.41 -25.19
CA PRO A 368 3.09 -9.27 -26.37
C PRO A 368 2.93 -10.77 -26.05
N ILE A 369 3.39 -11.21 -24.88
CA ILE A 369 3.23 -12.60 -24.43
C ILE A 369 1.74 -12.96 -24.31
N LEU A 370 0.93 -12.07 -23.74
CA LEU A 370 -0.50 -12.28 -23.58
C LEU A 370 -1.26 -12.22 -24.91
N LYS A 371 -0.85 -11.34 -25.83
CA LYS A 371 -1.40 -11.31 -27.21
C LYS A 371 -1.15 -12.65 -27.91
N GLY A 372 0.08 -13.16 -27.87
CA GLY A 372 0.43 -14.43 -28.51
C GLY A 372 -0.32 -15.62 -27.91
N PHE A 373 -0.47 -15.65 -26.58
CA PHE A 373 -1.27 -16.67 -25.91
C PHE A 373 -2.76 -16.59 -26.28
N ASN A 374 -3.33 -15.38 -26.36
CA ASN A 374 -4.72 -15.21 -26.76
C ASN A 374 -4.97 -15.62 -28.21
N LYS A 375 -4.06 -15.28 -29.14
CA LYS A 375 -4.09 -15.75 -30.54
C LYS A 375 -3.97 -17.26 -30.62
N TRP A 376 -3.15 -17.87 -29.78
CA TRP A 376 -3.05 -19.32 -29.69
C TRP A 376 -4.36 -19.97 -29.22
N CYS A 377 -5.05 -19.38 -28.23
CA CYS A 377 -6.36 -19.87 -27.82
C CYS A 377 -7.39 -19.80 -28.97
N ASP A 378 -7.37 -18.74 -29.77
CA ASP A 378 -8.24 -18.61 -30.95
C ASP A 378 -7.89 -19.66 -32.01
N TYR A 379 -6.60 -19.84 -32.29
CA TYR A 379 -6.11 -20.89 -33.18
C TYR A 379 -6.59 -22.29 -32.75
N LEU A 380 -6.53 -22.59 -31.44
CA LEU A 380 -7.01 -23.88 -30.94
C LEU A 380 -8.52 -24.06 -31.15
N LEU A 381 -9.33 -23.00 -30.99
CA LEU A 381 -10.78 -23.05 -31.19
C LEU A 381 -11.16 -23.33 -32.65
N GLU A 382 -10.34 -22.85 -33.59
CA GLU A 382 -10.57 -23.05 -35.03
C GLU A 382 -10.08 -24.41 -35.54
N ASN A 383 -9.12 -25.03 -34.84
CA ASN A 383 -8.37 -26.19 -35.34
C ASN A 383 -8.51 -27.46 -34.48
N LYS A 384 -9.38 -27.46 -33.48
CA LYS A 384 -9.78 -28.64 -32.69
C LYS A 384 -11.29 -28.73 -32.63
#